data_AF-A0A1G0PJQ7-F1
#
_entry.id   AF-A0A1G0PJQ7-F1
#
_cell.length_a   1.000
_cell.length_b   1.000
_cell.length_c   1.000
_cell.angle_alpha   90.00
_cell.angle_beta   90.00
_cell.angle_gamma   90.00
#
_symmetry.space_group_name_H-M   'P 1'
#
loop_
_entity.id
_entity.type
_entity.pdbx_description
1 polymer ?
#
loop_
_entity_poly.entity_id
_entity_poly.type
_entity_poly.pdbx_seq_one_letter_code
_entity_poly.pdbx_strand_id
1 'polypeptide(L)'
;MEDFNDIKIEGGNLGAEEQQQNKQSFQPPSFFQIAFMKMTKDMRFIGMYHIIIGALSCLTIVGAVIGVPVIFIGLKMREAADQFDIFKLANNPQALRKGFELQGKFFNIWKIIVIISLVLAALYLIAMIFFFGYLFTSLNSYGS
;
A
#
# COMPACT_ATOMS: atom_id res chain seq x y z
N MET A 1 -23.57 -8.01 -83.83
CA MET A 1 -24.38 -7.24 -82.87
C MET A 1 -23.62 -7.32 -81.55
N GLU A 2 -22.47 -6.65 -81.38
CA GLU A 2 -22.31 -5.18 -81.40
C GLU A 2 -23.50 -4.54 -80.69
N ASP A 3 -23.33 -4.19 -79.41
CA ASP A 3 -22.90 -2.83 -79.13
C ASP A 3 -22.12 -2.71 -77.81
N PHE A 4 -21.00 -2.01 -77.91
CA PHE A 4 -20.20 -1.49 -76.80
C PHE A 4 -20.77 -0.09 -76.44
N ASN A 5 -20.25 0.50 -75.35
CA ASN A 5 -20.52 1.87 -74.84
C ASN A 5 -21.85 2.04 -74.07
N ASP A 6 -21.87 2.55 -72.84
CA ASP A 6 -21.06 3.65 -72.33
C ASP A 6 -20.40 3.41 -70.97
N ILE A 7 -19.17 3.92 -70.92
CA ILE A 7 -18.35 4.21 -69.77
C ILE A 7 -19.02 5.32 -68.93
N LYS A 8 -19.13 5.11 -67.62
CA LYS A 8 -19.04 6.22 -66.67
C LYS A 8 -18.09 5.85 -65.54
N ILE A 9 -16.86 6.36 -65.64
CA ILE A 9 -15.93 6.43 -64.51
C ILE A 9 -16.39 7.63 -63.66
N GLU A 10 -16.72 7.40 -62.38
CA GLU A 10 -16.49 8.39 -61.34
C GLU A 10 -16.50 7.71 -59.96
N GLY A 11 -15.54 8.14 -59.13
CA GLY A 11 -15.08 7.44 -57.93
C GLY A 11 -16.08 7.40 -56.78
N GLY A 12 -15.81 6.48 -55.86
CA GLY A 12 -16.62 6.36 -54.65
C GLY A 12 -16.26 5.15 -53.82
N ASN A 13 -15.15 5.24 -53.10
CA ASN A 13 -14.91 4.56 -51.83
C ASN A 13 -15.12 3.03 -51.85
N LEU A 14 -14.06 2.29 -52.18
CA LEU A 14 -13.91 0.89 -51.78
C LEU A 14 -14.01 0.84 -50.26
N GLY A 15 -15.19 0.47 -49.78
CA GLY A 15 -15.53 0.37 -48.38
C GLY A 15 -14.55 -0.53 -47.64
N ALA A 16 -13.79 0.10 -46.77
CA ALA A 16 -13.36 -0.39 -45.47
C ALA A 16 -13.50 -1.91 -45.27
N GLU A 17 -12.41 -2.62 -45.57
CA GLU A 17 -12.17 -3.91 -44.94
C GLU A 17 -12.04 -3.70 -43.43
N GLU A 18 -12.85 -4.50 -42.75
CA GLU A 18 -13.22 -4.39 -41.37
C GLU A 18 -12.14 -4.99 -40.44
N GLN A 19 -11.95 -4.30 -39.30
CA GLN A 19 -11.59 -4.86 -37.98
C GLN A 19 -10.16 -5.46 -37.87
N GLN A 20 -9.23 -4.88 -37.10
CA GLN A 20 -9.33 -4.65 -35.66
C GLN A 20 -8.45 -3.45 -35.27
N GLN A 21 -8.97 -2.26 -35.49
CA GLN A 21 -8.45 -1.08 -34.82
C GLN A 21 -8.83 -1.18 -33.34
N ASN A 22 -7.81 -1.40 -32.52
CA ASN A 22 -7.71 -1.12 -31.10
C ASN A 22 -8.74 -0.05 -30.64
N LYS A 23 -9.94 -0.51 -30.28
CA LYS A 23 -10.82 0.19 -29.36
C LYS A 23 -10.57 -0.44 -27.99
N GLN A 24 -9.40 -0.17 -27.42
CA GLN A 24 -9.35 0.03 -25.98
C GLN A 24 -10.32 1.18 -25.70
N SER A 25 -11.57 0.81 -25.40
CA SER A 25 -12.47 1.72 -24.74
C SER A 25 -11.73 2.14 -23.48
N PHE A 26 -11.28 3.40 -23.48
CA PHE A 26 -10.86 4.09 -22.28
C PHE A 26 -12.13 4.24 -21.43
N GLN A 27 -12.56 3.14 -20.82
CA GLN A 27 -13.43 3.20 -19.66
C GLN A 27 -12.55 3.87 -18.61
N PRO A 28 -12.84 5.11 -18.19
CA PRO A 28 -12.08 5.70 -17.11
C PRO A 28 -12.13 4.70 -15.95
N PRO A 29 -10.98 4.33 -15.37
CA PRO A 29 -10.97 3.38 -14.27
C PRO A 29 -11.96 3.89 -13.24
N SER A 30 -12.92 3.03 -12.89
CA SER A 30 -13.95 3.38 -11.90
C SER A 30 -13.27 3.94 -10.66
N PHE A 31 -13.89 4.90 -9.98
CA PHE A 31 -13.34 5.49 -8.76
C PHE A 31 -12.84 4.41 -7.78
N PHE A 32 -13.58 3.30 -7.68
CA PHE A 32 -13.19 2.14 -6.89
C PHE A 32 -11.87 1.50 -7.38
N GLN A 33 -11.67 1.34 -8.68
CA GLN A 33 -10.44 0.78 -9.24
C GLN A 33 -9.24 1.69 -8.97
N ILE A 34 -9.38 3.01 -9.10
CA ILE A 34 -8.32 3.97 -8.78
C ILE A 34 -7.98 3.89 -7.29
N ALA A 35 -8.98 3.93 -6.42
CA ALA A 35 -8.81 3.84 -4.98
C ALA A 35 -8.14 2.50 -4.59
N PHE A 36 -8.57 1.39 -5.17
CA PHE A 36 -8.04 0.06 -4.91
C PHE A 36 -6.59 -0.10 -5.39
N MET A 37 -6.25 0.44 -6.57
CA MET A 37 -4.87 0.47 -7.06
C MET A 37 -3.97 1.31 -6.15
N LYS A 38 -4.44 2.48 -5.72
CA LYS A 38 -3.71 3.33 -4.79
C LYS A 38 -3.50 2.63 -3.44
N MET A 39 -4.55 2.05 -2.88
CA MET A 39 -4.49 1.28 -1.64
C MET A 39 -3.48 0.14 -1.72
N THR A 40 -3.52 -0.65 -2.79
CA THR A 40 -2.58 -1.78 -2.97
C THR A 40 -1.12 -1.30 -3.02
N LYS A 41 -0.86 -0.20 -3.74
CA LYS A 41 0.47 0.43 -3.80
C LYS A 41 0.93 0.93 -2.43
N ASP A 42 0.05 1.62 -1.72
CA ASP A 42 0.36 2.19 -0.40
C ASP A 42 0.61 1.07 0.63
N MET A 43 -0.15 -0.03 0.59
CA MET A 43 0.10 -1.22 1.42
C MET A 43 1.47 -1.85 1.15
N ARG A 44 1.88 -1.94 -0.13
CA ARG A 44 3.20 -2.44 -0.51
C ARG A 44 4.32 -1.53 0.01
N PHE A 45 4.13 -0.22 -0.06
CA PHE A 45 5.06 0.76 0.50
C PHE A 45 5.16 0.64 2.02
N ILE A 46 4.02 0.60 2.72
CA ILE A 46 3.97 0.44 4.18
C ILE A 46 4.62 -0.88 4.61
N GLY A 47 4.40 -1.98 3.88
CA GLY A 47 5.05 -3.26 4.13
C GLY A 47 6.58 -3.17 4.03
N MET A 48 7.10 -2.56 2.95
CA MET A 48 8.54 -2.34 2.80
C MET A 48 9.11 -1.40 3.87
N TYR A 49 8.41 -0.32 4.20
CA TYR A 49 8.81 0.60 5.26
C TYR A 49 8.99 -0.13 6.60
N HIS A 50 8.04 -0.97 6.99
CA HIS A 50 8.13 -1.75 8.23
C HIS A 50 9.28 -2.76 8.20
N ILE A 51 9.53 -3.42 7.07
CA ILE A 51 10.67 -4.33 6.93
C ILE A 51 11.98 -3.57 7.13
N ILE A 52 12.13 -2.40 6.51
CA ILE A 52 13.36 -1.58 6.62
C ILE A 52 13.55 -1.06 8.04
N ILE A 53 12.53 -0.44 8.64
CA ILE A 53 12.61 0.08 10.02
C ILE A 53 12.83 -1.05 11.04
N GLY A 54 12.16 -2.19 10.84
CA GLY A 54 12.37 -3.35 11.69
C GLY A 54 13.79 -3.89 11.59
N ALA A 55 14.34 -4.01 10.38
CA ALA A 55 15.72 -4.43 10.16
C ALA A 55 16.74 -3.47 10.78
N LEU A 56 16.52 -2.16 10.65
CA LEU A 56 17.36 -1.14 11.30
C LEU A 56 17.24 -1.20 12.83
N SER A 57 16.07 -1.54 13.36
CA SER A 57 15.86 -1.69 14.81
C SER A 57 16.58 -2.94 15.35
N CYS A 58 16.70 -3.99 14.55
CA CYS A 58 17.43 -5.22 14.89
C CYS A 58 18.95 -5.04 15.03
N LEU A 59 19.53 -3.88 14.69
CA LEU A 59 20.96 -3.62 14.88
C LEU A 59 21.37 -3.62 16.36
N THR A 60 20.41 -3.44 17.27
CA THR A 60 20.63 -3.48 18.72
C THR A 60 19.97 -4.71 19.32
N ILE A 61 20.56 -5.31 20.36
CA ILE A 61 20.00 -6.50 21.05
C ILE A 61 18.59 -6.21 21.58
N VAL A 62 18.41 -5.04 22.19
CA VAL A 62 17.11 -4.60 22.72
C VAL A 62 16.12 -4.35 21.59
N GLY A 63 16.56 -3.69 20.51
CA GLY A 63 15.72 -3.40 19.36
C GLY A 63 15.34 -4.64 18.56
N ALA A 64 16.12 -5.73 18.58
CA ALA A 64 15.78 -6.99 17.91
C ALA A 64 14.49 -7.64 18.46
N VAL A 65 14.24 -7.51 19.77
CA VAL A 65 13.02 -8.05 20.42
C VAL A 65 11.75 -7.43 19.82
N ILE A 66 11.81 -6.14 19.47
CA ILE A 66 10.68 -5.39 18.88
C ILE A 66 10.74 -5.44 17.35
N GLY A 67 11.94 -5.40 16.78
CA GLY A 67 12.19 -5.35 15.34
C GLY A 67 11.74 -6.61 14.61
N VAL A 68 11.96 -7.80 15.19
CA VAL A 68 11.52 -9.06 14.58
C VAL A 68 9.99 -9.09 14.37
N PRO A 69 9.15 -8.80 15.39
CA PRO A 69 7.71 -8.63 15.19
C PRO A 69 7.37 -7.63 14.09
N VAL A 70 8.02 -6.45 14.07
CA VAL A 70 7.77 -5.40 13.07
C VAL A 70 8.04 -5.87 11.64
N ILE A 71 9.13 -6.63 11.43
CA ILE A 71 9.47 -7.21 10.10
C ILE A 71 8.39 -8.20 9.67
N PHE A 72 7.99 -9.12 10.56
CA PHE A 72 6.96 -10.12 10.25
C PHE A 72 5.65 -9.49 9.81
N ILE A 73 5.26 -8.39 10.45
CA ILE A 73 4.04 -7.65 10.12
C ILE A 73 4.19 -6.96 8.76
N GLY A 74 5.34 -6.35 8.48
CA GLY A 74 5.63 -5.74 7.18
C GLY A 74 5.56 -6.74 6.01
N LEU A 75 6.06 -7.96 6.22
CA LEU A 75 5.96 -9.06 5.26
C LEU A 75 4.50 -9.46 5.00
N LYS A 76 3.66 -9.55 6.05
CA LYS A 76 2.22 -9.83 5.91
C LYS A 76 1.50 -8.77 5.09
N MET A 77 1.81 -7.48 5.30
CA MET A 77 1.20 -6.38 4.55
C MET A 77 1.59 -6.41 3.07
N ARG A 78 2.85 -6.72 2.78
CA ARG A 78 3.34 -6.87 1.42
C ARG A 78 2.70 -8.06 0.71
N GLU A 79 2.59 -9.20 1.39
CA GLU A 79 1.89 -10.38 0.85
C GLU A 79 0.41 -10.05 0.57
N ALA A 80 -0.26 -9.28 1.43
CA ALA A 80 -1.63 -8.82 1.19
C ALA A 80 -1.74 -7.97 -0.08
N ALA A 81 -0.80 -7.05 -0.30
CA ALA A 81 -0.75 -6.24 -1.51
C ALA A 81 -0.55 -7.10 -2.77
N ASP A 82 0.34 -8.10 -2.70
CA ASP A 82 0.56 -9.03 -3.82
C ASP A 82 -0.72 -9.85 -4.13
N GLN A 83 -1.49 -10.27 -3.12
CA GLN A 83 -2.78 -10.94 -3.33
C GLN A 83 -3.83 -10.03 -3.97
N PHE A 84 -3.85 -8.74 -3.62
CA PHE A 84 -4.72 -7.75 -4.27
C PHE A 84 -4.31 -7.46 -5.71
N ASP A 85 -3.02 -7.50 -6.03
CA ASP A 85 -2.53 -7.45 -7.42
C ASP A 85 -3.00 -8.68 -8.22
N ILE A 86 -2.90 -9.88 -7.64
CA ILE A 86 -3.40 -11.12 -8.27
C ILE A 86 -4.92 -11.04 -8.51
N PHE A 87 -5.69 -10.50 -7.57
CA PHE A 87 -7.12 -10.29 -7.76
C PHE A 87 -7.43 -9.37 -8.94
N LYS A 88 -6.68 -8.26 -9.11
CA LYS A 88 -6.89 -7.36 -10.27
C LYS A 88 -6.63 -8.04 -11.60
N LEU A 89 -5.61 -8.90 -11.66
CA LEU A 89 -5.18 -9.54 -12.91
C LEU A 89 -6.02 -10.77 -13.26
N ALA A 90 -6.33 -11.60 -12.27
CA ALA A 90 -6.99 -12.90 -12.46
C ALA A 90 -8.49 -12.89 -12.10
N ASN A 91 -9.01 -11.76 -11.60
CA ASN A 91 -10.39 -11.60 -11.13
C ASN A 91 -10.83 -12.73 -10.16
N ASN A 92 -9.88 -13.22 -9.36
CA ASN A 92 -10.08 -14.41 -8.52
C ASN A 92 -10.55 -14.00 -7.11
N PRO A 93 -11.81 -14.28 -6.74
CA PRO A 93 -12.36 -13.91 -5.43
C PRO A 93 -11.65 -14.58 -4.25
N GLN A 94 -10.95 -15.69 -4.46
CA GLN A 94 -10.14 -16.32 -3.41
C GLN A 94 -8.90 -15.49 -3.06
N ALA A 95 -8.27 -14.87 -4.05
CA ALA A 95 -7.13 -13.97 -3.84
C ALA A 95 -7.57 -12.71 -3.05
N LEU A 96 -8.77 -12.20 -3.33
CA LEU A 96 -9.34 -11.08 -2.59
C LEU A 96 -9.56 -11.42 -1.10
N ARG A 97 -10.15 -12.59 -0.80
CA ARG A 97 -10.35 -13.07 0.58
C ARG A 97 -9.03 -13.23 1.32
N LYS A 98 -8.03 -13.84 0.65
CA LYS A 98 -6.69 -14.02 1.22
C LYS A 98 -6.00 -12.68 1.49
N GLY A 99 -6.13 -11.71 0.59
CA GLY A 99 -5.62 -10.35 0.79
C GLY A 99 -6.20 -9.68 2.03
N PHE A 100 -7.52 -9.76 2.23
CA PHE A 100 -8.18 -9.24 3.44
C PHE A 100 -7.81 -10.01 4.71
N GLU A 101 -7.64 -11.33 4.65
CA GLU A 101 -7.19 -12.12 5.79
C GLU A 101 -5.78 -11.70 6.25
N LEU A 102 -4.86 -11.51 5.30
CA LEU A 102 -3.50 -11.05 5.57
C LEU A 102 -3.48 -9.62 6.11
N GLN A 103 -4.30 -8.74 5.53
CA GLN A 103 -4.48 -7.37 6.01
C GLN A 103 -5.07 -7.34 7.44
N GLY A 104 -6.03 -8.21 7.75
CA GLY A 104 -6.58 -8.36 9.09
C GLY A 104 -5.54 -8.86 10.10
N LYS A 105 -4.70 -9.82 9.69
CA LYS A 105 -3.55 -10.28 10.50
C LYS A 105 -2.56 -9.16 10.76
N PHE A 106 -2.24 -8.33 9.76
CA PHE A 106 -1.41 -7.13 9.93
C PHE A 106 -1.98 -6.22 11.03
N PHE A 107 -3.26 -5.84 10.93
CA PHE A 107 -3.88 -4.93 11.90
C PHE A 107 -3.95 -5.52 13.31
N ASN A 108 -4.20 -6.82 13.43
CA ASN A 108 -4.25 -7.49 14.73
C ASN A 108 -2.92 -7.46 15.49
N ILE A 109 -1.80 -7.52 14.77
CA ILE A 109 -0.48 -7.42 15.41
C ILE A 109 -0.10 -5.93 15.58
N TRP A 110 -0.41 -5.10 14.58
CA TRP A 110 -0.12 -3.67 14.63
C TRP A 110 -0.77 -2.97 15.82
N LYS A 111 -2.05 -3.29 16.12
CA LYS A 111 -2.73 -2.72 17.29
C LYS A 111 -2.05 -3.09 18.62
N ILE A 112 -1.45 -4.27 18.73
CA ILE A 112 -0.73 -4.70 19.94
C ILE A 112 0.53 -3.86 20.11
N ILE A 113 1.30 -3.65 19.03
CA ILE A 113 2.49 -2.80 19.05
C ILE A 113 2.13 -1.35 19.44
N VAL A 114 1.03 -0.82 18.90
CA VAL A 114 0.53 0.52 19.24
C VAL A 114 0.14 0.64 20.72
N ILE A 115 -0.48 -0.39 21.31
CA ILE A 115 -0.81 -0.38 22.75
C ILE A 115 0.47 -0.35 23.59
N ILE A 116 1.46 -1.19 23.27
CA ILE A 116 2.73 -1.24 24.02
C ILE A 116 3.47 0.10 23.91
N SER A 117 3.55 0.68 22.71
CA SER A 117 4.23 1.96 22.51
C SER A 117 3.53 3.10 23.23
N LEU A 118 2.19 3.09 23.29
CA LEU A 118 1.41 4.10 24.01
C LEU A 118 1.66 4.05 25.53
N VAL A 119 1.74 2.84 26.12
CA VAL A 119 2.08 2.68 27.54
C VAL A 119 3.49 3.17 27.84
N LEU A 120 4.48 2.81 27.01
CA LEU A 120 5.86 3.29 27.17
C LEU A 120 5.97 4.81 27.01
N ALA A 121 5.26 5.40 26.06
CA ALA A 121 5.22 6.84 25.85
C ALA A 121 4.63 7.58 27.07
N ALA A 122 3.56 7.06 27.67
CA ALA A 122 2.97 7.62 28.89
C ALA A 122 3.95 7.55 30.07
N LEU A 123 4.61 6.40 30.28
CA LEU A 123 5.62 6.26 31.33
C LEU A 123 6.81 7.19 31.12
N TYR A 124 7.29 7.32 29.88
CA TYR A 124 8.37 8.24 29.53
C TYR A 124 7.98 9.70 29.83
N LEU A 125 6.76 10.11 29.50
CA LEU A 125 6.27 11.46 29.77
C LEU A 125 6.24 11.75 31.28
N ILE A 126 5.72 10.81 32.07
CA ILE A 126 5.70 10.93 33.54
C ILE A 126 7.12 11.07 34.09
N ALA A 127 8.04 10.19 33.68
CA ALA A 127 9.44 10.24 34.10
C ALA A 127 10.11 11.58 33.74
N MET A 128 9.81 12.11 32.56
CA MET A 128 10.34 13.38 32.08
C MET A 128 9.84 14.56 32.93
N ILE A 129 8.55 14.58 33.32
CA ILE A 129 8.01 15.60 34.23
C ILE A 129 8.73 15.57 35.58
N PHE A 130 8.91 14.39 36.18
CA PHE A 130 9.63 14.26 37.45
C PHE A 130 11.09 14.69 37.34
N PHE A 131 11.77 14.30 36.26
CA PHE A 131 13.17 14.66 36.03
C PHE A 131 13.35 16.17 35.88
N PHE A 132 12.53 16.82 35.05
CA PHE A 132 12.59 18.28 34.86
C PHE A 132 12.17 19.05 36.11
N GLY A 133 11.16 18.57 36.84
CA GLY A 133 10.79 19.14 38.13
C GLY A 133 11.94 19.09 39.13
N TYR A 134 12.59 17.93 39.27
CA TYR A 134 13.75 17.77 40.15
C TYR A 134 14.95 18.63 39.73
N LEU A 135 15.23 18.70 38.43
CA LEU A 135 16.30 19.53 37.89
C LEU A 135 16.05 21.02 38.17
N PHE A 136 14.82 21.50 37.96
CA PHE A 136 14.44 22.87 38.22
C PHE A 136 14.59 23.24 39.70
N THR A 137 14.14 22.38 40.62
CA THR A 137 14.33 22.59 42.07
C THR A 137 15.80 22.62 42.44
N SER A 138 16.60 21.67 41.95
CA SER A 138 18.04 21.62 42.24
C SER A 138 18.76 22.88 41.76
N LEU A 139 18.49 23.35 40.54
CA LEU A 139 19.09 24.57 40.00
C LEU A 139 18.72 25.81 40.81
N ASN A 140 17.49 25.91 41.29
CA ASN A 140 17.05 27.03 42.13
C ASN A 140 17.74 27.02 43.51
N SER A 141 18.00 25.84 44.08
CA SER A 141 18.70 25.71 45.36
C SER A 141 20.20 26.07 45.30
N TYR A 142 20.86 25.92 44.15
CA TYR A 142 22.26 26.33 43.98
C TYR A 142 22.43 27.83 43.67
N GLY A 143 21.35 28.54 43.33
CA GLY A 143 21.35 29.98 43.02
C GLY A 143 21.04 30.90 44.20
N SER A 144 20.84 30.35 45.40
CA SER A 144 20.60 31.08 46.67
C SER A 144 21.85 31.04 47.54
#